data_AF-A0A957FJJ0-F1
#
_entry.id   AF-A0A957FJJ0-F1
#
_cell.length_a   1.000
_cell.length_b   1.000
_cell.length_c   1.000
_cell.angle_alpha   90.00
_cell.angle_beta   90.00
_cell.angle_gamma   90.00
#
_symmetry.space_group_name_H-M   'P 1'
#
loop_
_entity.id
_entity.type
_entity.pdbx_description
1 polymer ?
#
loop_
_entity_poly.entity_id
_entity_poly.type
_entity_poly.pdbx_seq_one_letter_code
_entity_poly.pdbx_strand_id
1 'polypeptide(L)' 'GSSLQIALFVAPVLIIIAALMGKELSFNFNEFELIALASAGVVGVFVFKDGESNWLEGAQLLALYLILGVAFFFI' A
#
# COMPACT_ATOMS: atom_id res chain seq x y z
N GLY A 1 -5.33 10.90 -0.13
CA GLY A 1 -6.80 10.93 0.03
C GLY A 1 -7.37 9.53 0.01
N SER A 2 -7.47 8.92 -1.17
CA SER A 2 -8.00 7.55 -1.34
C SER A 2 -7.24 6.48 -0.54
N SER A 3 -5.90 6.50 -0.53
CA SER A 3 -5.07 5.56 0.26
C SER A 3 -5.37 5.61 1.77
N LEU A 4 -5.53 6.81 2.33
CA LEU A 4 -5.90 6.99 3.73
C LEU A 4 -7.31 6.48 4.02
N GLN A 5 -8.26 6.67 3.09
CA GLN A 5 -9.60 6.10 3.23
C GLN A 5 -9.56 4.56 3.21
N ILE A 6 -8.72 3.97 2.36
CA ILE A 6 -8.54 2.52 2.32
C ILE A 6 -8.02 2.01 3.67
N ALA A 7 -6.97 2.64 4.19
CA ALA A 7 -6.32 2.21 5.44
C ALA A 7 -7.21 2.44 6.69
N LEU A 8 -7.85 3.61 6.80
CA LEU A 8 -8.56 4.03 8.01
C LEU A 8 -10.05 3.69 8.02
N PHE A 9 -10.65 3.41 6.86
CA PHE A 9 -12.08 3.15 6.76
C PHE A 9 -12.38 1.82 6.08
N VAL A 10 -11.89 1.61 4.86
CA VAL A 10 -12.25 0.42 4.08
C VAL A 10 -11.79 -0.87 4.76
N ALA A 11 -10.52 -0.95 5.16
CA ALA A 11 -10.01 -2.17 5.78
C ALA A 11 -10.66 -2.51 7.14
N PRO A 12 -10.86 -1.55 8.07
CA PRO A 12 -11.64 -1.81 9.30
C PRO A 12 -13.09 -2.24 9.03
N VAL A 13 -13.77 -1.60 8.07
CA VAL A 13 -15.14 -1.97 7.71
C VAL A 13 -15.20 -3.39 7.14
N LEU A 14 -14.22 -3.79 6.33
CA LEU A 14 -14.12 -5.16 5.80
C LEU A 14 -13.91 -6.20 6.90
N ILE A 15 -13.11 -5.90 7.92
CA ILE A 15 -12.94 -6.78 9.09
C ILE A 15 -14.26 -6.96 9.83
N ILE A 16 -15.00 -5.87 10.07
CA ILE A 16 -16.30 -5.92 10.75
C ILE A 16 -17.30 -6.74 9.92
N ILE A 17 -17.38 -6.51 8.60
CA ILE A 17 -18.26 -7.26 7.71
C ILE A 17 -17.89 -8.74 7.71
N ALA A 18 -16.61 -9.10 7.64
CA ALA A 18 -16.16 -10.48 7.69
C ALA A 18 -16.58 -11.16 9.00
N ALA A 19 -16.42 -10.48 10.13
CA ALA A 19 -16.86 -10.97 11.43
C ALA A 19 -18.38 -11.22 11.49
N LEU A 20 -19.19 -10.33 10.91
CA LEU A 20 -20.65 -10.52 10.80
C LEU A 20 -21.03 -11.70 9.89
N MET A 21 -20.19 -12.03 8.91
CA MET A 21 -20.37 -13.20 8.03
C MET A 21 -19.80 -14.50 8.62
N GLY A 22 -19.28 -14.47 9.87
CA GLY A 22 -18.65 -15.61 10.51
C GLY A 22 -17.30 -16.00 9.89
N LYS A 23 -16.65 -15.09 9.16
CA LYS A 23 -15.32 -15.29 8.57
C LYS A 23 -14.28 -14.53 9.38
N GLU A 24 -13.12 -15.15 9.55
CA GLU A 24 -11.97 -14.49 10.17
C GLU A 24 -11.21 -13.69 9.11
N LEU A 25 -11.21 -12.36 9.26
CA LEU A 25 -10.36 -11.45 8.50
C LEU A 25 -9.69 -10.52 9.52
N SER A 26 -8.37 -10.44 9.50
CA SER A 26 -7.58 -9.66 10.44
C SER A 26 -6.47 -8.91 9.72
N PHE A 27 -5.85 -7.94 10.38
CA PHE A 27 -4.67 -7.23 9.89
C PHE A 27 -3.39 -8.10 10.02
N ASN A 28 -3.46 -9.34 9.55
CA ASN A 28 -2.33 -10.25 9.53
C ASN A 28 -1.63 -10.15 8.18
N PHE A 29 -0.75 -9.15 8.05
CA PHE A 29 0.09 -8.98 6.88
C PHE A 29 1.36 -9.82 7.01
N ASN A 30 1.81 -10.41 5.90
CA ASN A 30 3.13 -11.04 5.85
C ASN A 30 4.22 -9.96 5.99
N GLU A 31 5.41 -10.33 6.48
CA GLU A 31 6.58 -9.46 6.59
C GLU A 31 6.87 -8.73 5.27
N PHE A 32 6.75 -9.44 4.14
CA PHE A 32 6.96 -8.85 2.82
C PHE A 32 5.91 -7.78 2.46
N GLU A 33 4.64 -8.03 2.76
CA GLU A 33 3.55 -7.05 2.54
C GLU A 33 3.75 -5.79 3.38
N LEU A 34 4.19 -5.98 4.63
CA LEU A 34 4.48 -4.87 5.54
C LEU A 34 5.62 -3.99 5.00
N ILE A 35 6.72 -4.61 4.54
CA ILE A 35 7.87 -3.91 3.97
C ILE A 35 7.49 -3.21 2.66
N ALA A 36 6.68 -3.85 1.80
CA ALA A 36 6.19 -3.27 0.57
C ALA A 36 5.33 -2.01 0.83
N LEU A 37 4.39 -2.10 1.79
CA LEU A 37 3.55 -0.96 2.18
C LEU A 37 4.38 0.18 2.79
N ALA A 38 5.34 -0.15 3.68
CA ALA A 38 6.20 0.84 4.30
C ALA A 38 7.10 1.56 3.29
N SER A 39 7.74 0.82 2.37
CA SER A 39 8.60 1.38 1.33
C SER A 39 7.82 2.28 0.37
N ALA A 40 6.62 1.86 -0.07
CA ALA A 40 5.74 2.69 -0.88
C ALA A 40 5.33 3.98 -0.17
N GLY A 41 5.02 3.90 1.14
CA GLY A 41 4.72 5.08 1.96
C GLY A 41 5.90 6.05 2.05
N VAL A 42 7.10 5.54 2.34
CA VAL A 42 8.32 6.35 2.46
C VAL A 42 8.68 7.02 1.14
N VAL A 43 8.71 6.26 0.03
CA VAL A 43 9.00 6.82 -1.30
C VAL A 43 7.96 7.85 -1.69
N GLY A 44 6.68 7.59 -1.43
CA GLY A 44 5.61 8.56 -1.65
C GLY A 44 5.86 9.87 -0.91
N VAL A 45 6.20 9.82 0.38
CA VAL A 45 6.53 11.03 1.16
C VAL A 45 7.71 11.79 0.57
N PHE A 46 8.75 11.11 0.10
CA PHE A 46 9.89 11.77 -0.54
C PHE A 46 9.51 12.47 -1.85
N VAL A 47 8.69 11.82 -2.69
CA VAL A 47 8.23 12.40 -3.96
C VAL A 47 7.32 13.62 -3.73
N PHE A 48 6.48 13.62 -2.69
CA PHE A 48 5.59 14.75 -2.44
C PHE A 48 6.22 15.90 -1.65
N LYS A 49 7.49 15.78 -1.23
CA LYS A 49 8.09 16.66 -0.22
C LYS A 49 8.36 18.08 -0.73
N ASP A 50 8.76 18.23 -1.98
CA ASP A 50 9.11 19.51 -2.61
C ASP A 50 7.91 20.23 -3.23
N GLY A 51 6.77 19.55 -3.38
CA GLY A 51 5.51 20.15 -3.81
C GLY A 51 5.40 20.40 -5.30
N GLU A 52 6.39 19.98 -6.08
CA GLU A 52 6.34 19.94 -7.54
C GLU A 52 6.20 18.48 -8.01
N SER A 53 6.00 18.26 -9.31
CA SER A 53 5.97 16.91 -9.87
C SER A 53 6.77 16.87 -11.16
N ASN A 54 7.68 15.92 -11.24
CA ASN A 54 8.54 15.71 -12.40
C ASN A 54 8.32 14.32 -13.04
N TRP A 55 8.61 14.22 -14.34
CA TRP A 55 8.53 12.95 -15.06
C TRP A 55 9.43 11.86 -14.45
N LEU A 56 10.59 12.25 -13.92
CA LEU A 56 11.50 11.30 -13.26
C LEU A 56 10.90 10.72 -11.97
N GLU A 57 10.21 11.51 -11.16
CA GLU A 57 9.52 11.02 -9.96
C GLU A 57 8.40 10.06 -10.32
N GLY A 58 7.64 10.38 -11.38
CA GLY A 58 6.66 9.46 -11.95
C GLY A 58 7.30 8.14 -12.38
N ALA A 59 8.46 8.19 -13.05
CA ALA A 59 9.20 7.00 -13.44
C ALA A 59 9.71 6.20 -12.23
N GLN A 60 10.13 6.87 -11.15
CA GLN A 60 10.53 6.21 -9.89
C GLN A 60 9.37 5.49 -9.22
N LEU A 61 8.18 6.10 -9.17
CA LEU A 61 6.98 5.48 -8.63
C LEU A 61 6.54 4.25 -9.45
N LEU A 62 6.60 4.34 -10.78
CA LEU A 62 6.31 3.22 -11.68
C LEU A 62 7.34 2.10 -11.53
N ALA A 63 8.63 2.44 -11.42
CA ALA A 63 9.69 1.46 -11.19
C ALA A 63 9.51 0.72 -9.86
N LEU A 64 9.20 1.44 -8.77
CA LEU A 64 8.90 0.83 -7.48
C LEU A 64 7.71 -0.12 -7.59
N TYR A 65 6.62 0.30 -8.23
CA TYR A 65 5.45 -0.53 -8.44
C TYR A 65 5.78 -1.81 -9.21
N LEU A 66 6.58 -1.72 -10.28
CA LEU A 66 7.02 -2.89 -11.05
C LEU A 66 7.91 -3.82 -10.24
N ILE A 67 8.88 -3.29 -9.49
CA ILE A 67 9.78 -4.09 -8.65
C ILE A 67 8.98 -4.86 -7.61
N LEU A 68 8.06 -4.19 -6.91
CA LEU A 68 7.17 -4.83 -5.93
C LEU A 68 6.28 -5.86 -6.61
N GLY A 69 5.66 -5.53 -7.75
CA GLY A 69 4.80 -6.44 -8.50
C GLY A 69 5.53 -7.71 -8.95
N VAL A 70 6.76 -7.58 -9.44
CA VAL A 70 7.60 -8.74 -9.79
C VAL A 70 7.97 -9.53 -8.54
N ALA A 71 8.32 -8.89 -7.44
CA ALA A 71 8.65 -9.58 -6.21
C ALA A 71 7.46 -10.38 -5.64
N PHE A 72 6.26 -9.78 -5.64
CA PHE A 72 5.02 -10.47 -5.26
C PHE A 72 4.64 -11.62 -6.20
N PHE A 73 5.06 -11.60 -7.47
CA PHE A 73 4.81 -12.70 -8.40
C PHE A 73 5.60 -13.96 -8.03
N PHE A 74 6.75 -13.83 -7.36
CA PHE A 74 7.63 -14.94 -7.00
C PHE A 74 7.50 -15.40 -5.54
N ILE A 75 6.65 -14.76 -4.75
CA ILE A 75 6.31 -15.13 -3.37
C ILE A 75 5.04 -15.97 -3.39
#